data_AF-A0A9P6HB59-F1
#
_entry.id   AF-A0A9P6HB59-F1
#
_cell.length_a   1.000
_cell.length_b   1.000
_cell.length_c   1.000
_cell.angle_alpha   90.00
_cell.angle_beta   90.00
_cell.angle_gamma   90.00
#
_symmetry.space_group_name_H-M   'P 1'
#
loop_
_entity.id
_entity.type
_entity.pdbx_description
1 polymer ?
#
loop_
_entity_poly.entity_id
_entity_poly.type
_entity_poly.pdbx_seq_one_letter_code
_entity_poly.pdbx_strand_id
1 'polypeptide(L)'
;MLSSVTKFTSLVPSLTRCLQTATAAASSMPAPRGSICSAEDFLKSIGRSAETKLKVEKWAELWKLDSSDLKRQGLDVKDRRYILWAMQKYRLGSDPTEFAHAATPKKKIRGWGPSVQNGKRIRSRRHR
;
A
#
# COMPACT_ATOMS: atom_id res chain seq x y z
N MET A 1 -30.97 -17.87 42.70
CA MET A 1 -31.18 -16.42 42.54
C MET A 1 -30.37 -15.96 41.33
N LEU A 2 -31.01 -15.84 40.17
CA LEU A 2 -30.37 -15.41 38.91
C LEU A 2 -30.28 -13.88 38.91
N SER A 3 -29.07 -13.33 38.95
CA SER A 3 -28.81 -11.89 38.86
C SER A 3 -28.83 -11.43 37.40
N SER A 4 -29.89 -10.70 37.03
CA SER A 4 -30.05 -10.08 35.72
C SER A 4 -29.18 -8.82 35.62
N VAL A 5 -28.20 -8.81 34.72
CA VAL A 5 -27.39 -7.63 34.43
C VAL A 5 -28.15 -6.73 33.44
N THR A 6 -28.76 -5.67 33.94
CA THR A 6 -29.41 -4.64 33.14
C THR A 6 -28.36 -3.79 32.42
N LYS A 7 -28.29 -3.90 31.09
CA LYS A 7 -27.46 -3.03 30.25
C LYS A 7 -28.15 -1.67 30.10
N PHE A 8 -27.51 -0.61 30.55
CA PHE A 8 -27.95 0.76 30.28
C PHE A 8 -27.68 1.11 28.82
N THR A 9 -28.73 1.14 28.00
CA THR A 9 -28.67 1.69 26.64
C THR A 9 -28.95 3.20 26.69
N SER A 10 -27.98 4.00 26.26
CA SER A 10 -28.12 5.46 26.12
C SER A 10 -29.28 5.81 25.19
N LEU A 11 -30.19 6.68 25.64
CA LEU A 11 -31.33 7.22 24.87
C LEU A 11 -30.97 8.45 24.01
N VAL A 12 -29.69 8.87 24.01
CA VAL A 12 -29.23 10.01 23.19
C VAL A 12 -28.77 9.48 21.84
N PRO A 13 -29.28 9.98 20.70
CA PRO A 13 -28.82 9.58 19.39
C PRO A 13 -27.33 9.92 19.27
N SER A 14 -26.48 8.93 18.95
CA SER A 14 -25.09 9.22 18.62
C SER A 14 -25.07 10.01 17.32
N LEU A 15 -24.79 11.32 17.40
CA LEU A 15 -24.58 12.18 16.24
C LEU A 15 -23.21 11.88 15.58
N THR A 16 -22.91 10.60 15.35
CA THR A 16 -21.75 10.15 14.58
C THR A 16 -22.06 10.40 13.11
N ARG A 17 -21.69 11.59 12.63
CA ARG A 17 -21.73 11.93 11.21
C ARG A 17 -20.75 11.04 10.46
N CYS A 18 -21.24 10.07 9.69
CA CYS A 18 -20.45 9.45 8.64
C CYS A 18 -20.39 10.41 7.44
N LEU A 19 -19.22 10.96 7.16
CA LEU A 19 -18.98 11.76 5.95
C LEU A 19 -18.96 10.80 4.74
N GLN A 20 -20.12 10.59 4.13
CA GLN A 20 -20.23 9.97 2.82
C GLN A 20 -20.02 11.10 1.79
N THR A 21 -18.77 11.33 1.38
CA THR A 21 -18.51 12.23 0.25
C THR A 21 -19.13 11.62 -1.00
N ALA A 22 -20.08 12.31 -1.65
CA ALA A 22 -20.80 11.81 -2.82
C ALA A 22 -19.88 11.39 -3.99
N THR A 23 -18.64 11.89 -4.05
CA THR A 23 -17.60 11.44 -4.98
C THR A 23 -17.15 9.98 -4.77
N ALA A 24 -17.47 9.36 -3.63
CA ALA A 24 -17.20 7.94 -3.35
C ALA A 24 -18.16 7.00 -4.11
N ALA A 25 -19.34 7.49 -4.53
CA ALA A 25 -20.36 6.69 -5.20
C ALA A 25 -20.00 6.30 -6.65
N ALA A 26 -18.98 6.93 -7.24
CA ALA A 26 -18.48 6.60 -8.56
C ALA A 26 -17.11 5.89 -8.47
N SER A 27 -17.03 4.81 -7.69
CA SER A 27 -15.95 3.82 -7.85
C SER A 27 -16.24 2.99 -9.10
N SER A 28 -16.41 3.66 -10.25
CA SER A 28 -16.42 3.01 -11.55
C SER A 28 -15.06 2.34 -11.70
N MET A 29 -15.08 1.02 -11.80
CA MET A 29 -13.91 0.24 -12.18
C MET A 29 -13.26 0.94 -13.37
N PRO A 30 -12.01 1.42 -13.25
CA PRO A 30 -11.43 2.19 -14.32
C PRO A 30 -11.32 1.28 -15.55
N ALA A 31 -11.78 1.79 -16.69
CA ALA A 31 -11.56 1.09 -17.95
C ALA A 31 -10.05 0.89 -18.13
N PRO A 32 -9.60 -0.27 -18.65
CA PRO A 32 -8.22 -0.46 -19.05
C PRO A 32 -7.83 0.63 -20.06
N ARG A 33 -6.65 1.24 -19.89
CA ARG A 33 -6.17 2.36 -20.73
C ARG A 33 -4.77 2.10 -21.25
N GLY A 34 -4.54 2.48 -22.50
CA GLY A 34 -3.22 2.44 -23.14
C GLY A 34 -2.65 1.02 -23.20
N SER A 35 -1.46 0.85 -22.63
CA SER A 35 -0.72 -0.41 -22.60
C SER A 35 -1.14 -1.37 -21.48
N ILE A 36 -2.08 -0.96 -20.62
CA ILE A 36 -2.49 -1.72 -19.44
C ILE A 36 -3.86 -2.32 -19.71
N CYS A 37 -3.87 -3.58 -20.14
CA CYS A 37 -5.10 -4.34 -20.41
C CYS A 37 -5.41 -5.35 -19.29
N SER A 38 -4.39 -5.90 -18.63
CA SER A 38 -4.53 -6.91 -17.58
C SER A 38 -4.14 -6.39 -16.19
N ALA A 39 -4.64 -7.07 -15.15
CA ALA A 39 -4.29 -6.79 -13.76
C ALA A 39 -2.78 -6.98 -13.54
N GLU A 40 -2.20 -8.00 -14.15
CA GLU A 40 -0.76 -8.23 -14.10
C GLU A 40 0.05 -7.10 -14.75
N ASP A 41 -0.42 -6.55 -15.87
CA ASP A 41 0.27 -5.47 -16.58
C ASP A 41 0.33 -4.22 -15.70
N PHE A 42 -0.78 -3.94 -15.01
CA PHE A 42 -0.82 -2.86 -14.03
C PHE A 42 0.18 -3.09 -12.90
N LEU A 43 0.20 -4.30 -12.31
CA LEU A 43 1.12 -4.62 -11.21
C LEU A 43 2.59 -4.57 -11.65
N LYS A 44 2.91 -5.00 -12.87
CA LYS A 44 4.23 -4.87 -13.47
C LYS A 44 4.60 -3.39 -13.68
N SER A 45 3.67 -2.57 -14.15
CA SER A 45 3.90 -1.14 -14.44
C SER A 45 4.22 -0.32 -13.19
N ILE A 46 3.58 -0.60 -12.05
CA ILE A 46 3.83 0.11 -10.79
C ILE A 46 5.13 -0.32 -10.09
N GLY A 47 5.68 -1.48 -10.46
CA GLY A 47 6.94 -2.02 -9.94
C GLY A 47 6.89 -2.45 -8.47
N ARG A 48 8.04 -2.33 -7.78
CA ARG A 48 8.27 -2.81 -6.39
C ARG A 48 7.96 -4.30 -6.17
N SER A 49 8.10 -5.08 -7.23
CA SER A 49 7.77 -6.51 -7.27
C SER A 49 6.32 -6.80 -6.91
N ALA A 50 5.40 -5.86 -7.18
CA ALA A 50 3.98 -6.01 -6.86
C ALA A 50 3.34 -7.21 -7.56
N GLU A 51 3.79 -7.53 -8.77
CA GLU A 51 3.38 -8.68 -9.58
C GLU A 51 3.70 -10.04 -8.93
N THR A 52 4.77 -10.11 -8.13
CA THR A 52 5.12 -11.35 -7.41
C THR A 52 4.38 -11.49 -6.09
N LYS A 53 4.03 -10.36 -5.47
CA LYS A 53 3.38 -10.30 -4.15
C LYS A 53 1.87 -10.46 -4.22
N LEU A 54 1.25 -10.00 -5.31
CA LEU A 54 -0.18 -10.05 -5.54
C LEU A 54 -0.45 -10.76 -6.86
N LYS A 55 -1.05 -11.96 -6.78
CA LYS A 55 -1.49 -12.70 -7.96
C LYS A 55 -2.99 -12.52 -8.13
N VAL A 56 -3.38 -11.75 -9.14
CA VAL A 56 -4.77 -11.52 -9.49
C VAL A 56 -4.88 -11.62 -11.00
N GLU A 57 -5.73 -12.53 -11.47
CA GLU A 57 -5.90 -12.79 -12.90
C GLU A 57 -6.88 -11.79 -13.53
N LYS A 58 -7.95 -11.47 -12.81
CA LYS A 58 -9.04 -10.65 -13.37
C LYS A 58 -8.86 -9.18 -13.00
N TRP A 59 -8.91 -8.31 -14.02
CA TRP A 59 -8.95 -6.85 -13.84
C TRP A 59 -10.00 -6.45 -12.80
N ALA A 60 -11.17 -7.08 -12.89
CA ALA A 60 -12.29 -6.76 -12.03
C ALA A 60 -12.05 -7.07 -10.54
N GLU A 61 -11.30 -8.13 -10.25
CA GLU A 61 -11.00 -8.53 -8.88
C GLU A 61 -10.01 -7.57 -8.26
N LEU A 62 -8.98 -7.15 -9.01
CA LEU A 62 -7.98 -6.19 -8.55
C LEU A 62 -8.64 -4.92 -8.01
N TRP A 63 -9.60 -4.36 -8.76
CA TRP A 63 -10.26 -3.10 -8.41
C TRP A 63 -11.29 -3.18 -7.30
N LYS A 64 -11.66 -4.40 -6.88
CA LYS A 64 -12.54 -4.67 -5.74
C LYS A 64 -11.78 -4.94 -4.45
N LEU A 65 -10.45 -5.12 -4.51
CA LEU A 65 -9.65 -5.44 -3.33
C LEU A 65 -9.58 -4.26 -2.36
N ASP A 66 -9.91 -4.55 -1.11
CA ASP A 66 -9.73 -3.62 0.00
C ASP A 66 -8.46 -3.93 0.81
N SER A 67 -8.10 -3.01 1.71
CA SER A 67 -6.94 -3.17 2.60
C SER A 67 -7.01 -4.40 3.50
N SER A 68 -8.23 -4.85 3.84
CA SER A 68 -8.51 -6.09 4.57
C SER A 68 -8.23 -7.32 3.73
N ASP A 69 -8.62 -7.33 2.46
CA ASP A 69 -8.43 -8.46 1.56
C ASP A 69 -6.96 -8.66 1.24
N LEU A 70 -6.25 -7.56 0.96
CA LEU A 70 -4.80 -7.60 0.80
C LEU A 70 -4.09 -8.06 2.08
N LYS A 71 -4.64 -7.78 3.27
CA LYS A 71 -4.09 -8.30 4.54
C LYS A 71 -4.26 -9.82 4.62
N ARG A 72 -5.43 -10.32 4.24
CA ARG A 72 -5.74 -11.76 4.25
C ARG A 72 -4.86 -12.53 3.28
N GLN A 73 -4.46 -11.90 2.17
CA GLN A 73 -3.50 -12.42 1.21
C GLN A 73 -2.03 -12.35 1.68
N GLY A 74 -1.77 -11.81 2.88
CA GLY A 74 -0.43 -11.83 3.49
C GLY A 74 0.49 -10.69 3.06
N LEU A 75 -0.01 -9.63 2.43
CA LEU A 75 0.83 -8.49 2.04
C LEU A 75 1.25 -7.65 3.25
N ASP A 76 2.52 -7.23 3.26
CA ASP A 76 3.03 -6.30 4.26
C ASP A 76 2.32 -4.94 4.17
N VAL A 77 2.27 -4.21 5.29
CA VAL A 77 1.58 -2.90 5.41
C VAL A 77 2.09 -1.92 4.34
N LYS A 78 3.40 -1.90 4.06
CA LYS A 78 3.99 -0.98 3.07
C LYS A 78 3.52 -1.25 1.66
N ASP A 79 3.45 -2.52 1.29
CA ASP A 79 3.04 -2.94 -0.04
C ASP A 79 1.54 -2.68 -0.25
N ARG A 80 0.71 -2.97 0.75
CA ARG A 80 -0.74 -2.67 0.71
C ARG A 80 -1.02 -1.19 0.51
N ARG A 81 -0.36 -0.34 1.29
CA ARG A 81 -0.50 1.13 1.16
C ARG A 81 -0.07 1.62 -0.22
N TYR A 82 1.02 1.07 -0.75
CA TYR A 82 1.53 1.45 -2.07
C TYR A 82 0.57 1.05 -3.19
N ILE A 83 0.08 -0.20 -3.19
CA ILE A 83 -0.84 -0.71 -4.22
C ILE A 83 -2.13 0.11 -4.22
N LEU A 84 -2.74 0.34 -3.05
CA LEU A 84 -3.97 1.13 -2.95
C LEU A 84 -3.78 2.59 -3.38
N TRP A 85 -2.63 3.18 -3.03
CA TRP A 85 -2.28 4.53 -3.50
C TRP A 85 -2.11 4.58 -5.02
N ALA A 86 -1.43 3.60 -5.61
CA ALA A 86 -1.24 3.50 -7.06
C ALA A 86 -2.57 3.29 -7.79
N MET A 87 -3.43 2.43 -7.26
CA MET A 87 -4.80 2.23 -7.75
C MET A 87 -5.59 3.54 -7.71
N GLN A 88 -5.50 4.32 -6.63
CA GLN A 88 -6.17 5.61 -6.54
C GLN A 88 -5.61 6.61 -7.55
N LYS A 89 -4.29 6.67 -7.75
CA LYS A 89 -3.67 7.53 -8.77
C LYS A 89 -4.15 7.19 -10.18
N TYR A 90 -4.23 5.91 -10.49
CA TYR A 90 -4.78 5.46 -11.76
C TYR A 90 -6.27 5.81 -11.90
N ARG A 91 -7.08 5.68 -10.85
CA ARG A 91 -8.49 6.14 -10.88
C ARG A 91 -8.61 7.63 -11.18
N LEU A 92 -7.68 8.43 -10.70
CA LEU A 92 -7.61 9.87 -10.97
C LEU A 92 -7.07 10.22 -12.37
N GLY A 93 -6.70 9.22 -13.18
CA GLY A 93 -6.25 9.42 -14.56
C GLY A 93 -4.73 9.56 -14.73
N SER A 94 -3.93 9.40 -13.67
CA SER A 94 -2.47 9.41 -13.79
C SER A 94 -1.94 8.10 -14.39
N ASP A 95 -0.92 8.20 -15.25
CA ASP A 95 -0.28 7.03 -15.84
C ASP A 95 0.72 6.37 -14.87
N PRO A 96 0.72 5.03 -14.71
CA PRO A 96 1.59 4.35 -13.76
C PRO A 96 3.08 4.60 -13.97
N THR A 97 3.52 4.75 -15.21
CA THR A 97 4.93 5.04 -15.53
C THR A 97 5.41 6.36 -14.93
N GLU A 98 4.52 7.35 -14.76
CA GLU A 98 4.89 8.67 -14.23
C GLU A 98 5.10 8.66 -12.72
N PHE A 99 4.26 7.93 -11.97
CA PHE A 99 4.28 7.94 -10.51
C PHE A 99 4.94 6.70 -9.89
N ALA A 100 5.20 5.66 -10.68
CA ALA A 100 5.85 4.45 -10.19
C ALA A 100 7.28 4.74 -9.76
N HIS A 101 7.62 4.28 -8.57
CA HIS A 101 8.99 4.35 -8.06
C HIS A 101 9.55 2.94 -7.92
N ALA A 102 10.75 2.74 -8.45
CA ALA A 102 11.49 1.50 -8.25
C ALA A 102 11.71 1.22 -6.75
N ALA A 103 11.81 -0.07 -6.40
CA ALA A 103 12.13 -0.43 -5.03
C ALA A 103 13.50 0.15 -4.64
N THR A 104 13.57 0.78 -3.47
CA THR A 104 14.83 1.29 -2.94
C THR A 104 15.82 0.13 -2.81
N PRO A 105 17.01 0.21 -3.43
CA PRO A 105 17.98 -0.88 -3.39
C PRO A 105 18.43 -1.11 -1.95
N LYS A 106 18.73 -2.37 -1.62
CA LYS A 106 19.24 -2.72 -0.30
C LYS A 106 20.58 -2.03 -0.07
N LYS A 107 20.75 -1.42 1.10
CA LYS A 107 22.04 -0.81 1.50
C LYS A 107 23.14 -1.88 1.45
N LYS A 108 24.20 -1.61 0.69
CA LYS A 108 25.38 -2.49 0.57
C LYS A 108 26.23 -2.49 1.85
N ILE A 109 26.39 -1.32 2.48
CA ILE A 109 27.22 -1.12 3.66
C ILE A 109 26.32 -0.73 4.85
N ARG A 110 26.53 -1.36 6.02
CA ARG A 110 25.91 -0.98 7.29
C ARG A 110 26.85 0.00 8.04
N GLY A 111 26.28 1.07 8.60
CA GLY A 111 27.02 2.17 9.25
C GLY A 111 26.98 3.47 8.46
N TRP A 112 27.14 4.60 9.15
CA TRP A 112 27.13 5.95 8.57
C TRP A 112 28.29 6.77 9.13
N GLY A 113 28.89 7.62 8.30
CA GLY A 113 29.93 8.57 8.70
C GLY A 113 31.38 8.15 8.38
N PRO A 114 32.36 9.06 8.60
CA PRO A 114 33.76 8.87 8.21
C PRO A 114 34.45 7.64 8.83
N SER A 115 33.90 7.13 9.94
CA SER A 115 34.43 5.98 10.66
C SER A 115 34.14 4.64 9.97
N VAL A 116 33.22 4.57 9.00
CA VAL A 116 32.90 3.34 8.27
C VAL A 116 32.89 3.64 6.77
N GLN A 117 33.99 3.33 6.09
CA GLN A 117 34.12 3.43 4.64
C GLN A 117 34.23 2.04 4.03
N ASN A 118 33.54 1.78 2.92
CA ASN A 118 33.60 0.50 2.20
C ASN A 118 33.32 -0.74 3.07
N GLY A 119 32.49 -0.60 4.11
CA GLY A 119 32.19 -1.68 5.06
C GLY A 119 33.29 -1.98 6.08
N LYS A 120 34.39 -1.23 6.06
CA LYS A 120 35.48 -1.33 7.04
C LYS A 120 35.42 -0.16 8.00
N ARG A 121 35.56 -0.45 9.30
CA ARG A 121 35.67 0.60 10.32
C ARG A 121 37.08 1.17 10.29
N ILE A 122 37.22 2.41 9.83
CA ILE A 122 38.50 3.12 9.83
C ILE A 122 38.74 3.65 11.25
N ARG A 123 39.91 3.34 11.80
CA ARG A 123 40.43 3.96 13.02
C ARG A 123 41.50 4.97 12.59
N SER A 124 41.57 6.13 13.24
CA SER A 124 42.68 7.06 13.02
C SER A 124 44.00 6.34 13.32
N ARG A 125 44.98 6.45 12.41
CA ARG A 125 46.36 6.07 12.71
C ARG A 125 46.84 7.03 13.80
N ARG A 126 47.11 6.55 15.01
CA ARG A 126 47.99 7.28 15.92
C ARG A 126 49.40 7.10 15.39
N HIS A 127 50.07 8.19 15.05
CA HIS A 127 51.51 8.15 14.78
C HIS A 127 52.18 7.66 16.08
N ARG A 128 52.97 6.60 15.97
CA ARG A 128 53.79 6.10 17.08
C ARG A 128 55.10 6.89 17.10
#